data_AF-A0A4Z1ET72-F1
#
_entry.id   AF-A0A4Z1ET72-F1
#
_cell.length_a   1.000
_cell.length_b   1.000
_cell.length_c   1.000
_cell.angle_alpha   90.00
_cell.angle_beta   90.00
_cell.angle_gamma   90.00
#
_symmetry.space_group_name_H-M   'P 1'
#
loop_
_entity.id
_entity.type
_entity.pdbx_description
1 polymer ?
#
loop_
_entity_poly.entity_id
_entity_poly.type
_entity_poly.pdbx_seq_one_letter_code
_entity_poly.pdbx_strand_id
1 'polypeptide(L)'
;MALPLPPGLTPMEVAFLCEMEMVTVVPRQRLESLDLLGGKTTSLRPPHRAPLPLWLALLLKRQRRANIIPPPWLHPHSLDRILKMETDNPESFSPPPPLDHITSSTVSPPFLPSNTADSEPGYLPYHWIDMGEILLEAASDDIQDPDKVRELLRDLREVRMAKMRSSTLVVEGGGLTSLQGVGAMEVSEGRGFITGVMDGLRKLGASREASRREKEQEGAGSGGDGDSEDEDMEL
;
A
#
# COMPACT_ATOMS: atom_id res chain seq x y z
N MET A 1 -23.34 -23.30 3.70
CA MET A 1 -23.15 -21.90 3.24
C MET A 1 -21.77 -21.48 3.70
N ALA A 2 -20.90 -21.06 2.78
CA ALA A 2 -19.61 -20.49 3.17
C ALA A 2 -19.89 -19.16 3.90
N LEU A 3 -19.28 -18.97 5.06
CA LEU A 3 -19.29 -17.69 5.77
C LEU A 3 -18.72 -16.62 4.83
N PRO A 4 -19.34 -15.44 4.70
CA PRO A 4 -18.76 -14.37 3.90
C PRO A 4 -17.42 -13.99 4.52
N LEU A 5 -16.34 -14.11 3.75
CA LEU A 5 -15.02 -13.69 4.18
C LEU A 5 -15.05 -12.17 4.43
N PRO A 6 -14.36 -11.68 5.47
CA PRO A 6 -14.22 -10.24 5.67
C PRO A 6 -13.62 -9.59 4.41
N PRO A 7 -14.09 -8.41 4.00
CA PRO A 7 -13.60 -7.76 2.78
C PRO A 7 -12.15 -7.30 2.99
N GLY A 8 -11.28 -7.67 2.05
CA GLY A 8 -9.86 -7.28 2.07
C GLY A 8 -8.92 -8.44 2.38
N LEU A 9 -7.62 -8.12 2.44
CA LEU A 9 -6.59 -9.07 2.86
C LEU A 9 -6.45 -9.01 4.38
N THR A 10 -6.29 -10.16 5.01
CA THR A 10 -5.91 -10.24 6.43
C THR A 10 -4.44 -9.85 6.62
N PRO A 11 -4.02 -9.41 7.82
CA PRO A 11 -2.61 -9.12 8.08
C PRO A 11 -1.67 -10.28 7.74
N MET A 12 -2.10 -11.53 7.99
CA MET A 12 -1.32 -12.72 7.63
C MET A 12 -1.19 -12.91 6.11
N GLU A 13 -2.23 -12.58 5.34
CA GLU A 13 -2.17 -12.65 3.87
C GLU A 13 -1.27 -11.56 3.32
N VAL A 14 -1.25 -10.36 3.93
CA VAL A 14 -0.30 -9.29 3.55
C VAL A 14 1.13 -9.72 3.83
N ALA A 15 1.40 -10.29 5.01
CA ALA A 15 2.73 -10.83 5.34
C ALA A 15 3.15 -11.94 4.37
N PHE A 16 2.23 -12.86 4.02
CA PHE A 16 2.48 -13.89 3.01
C PHE A 16 2.83 -13.31 1.64
N LEU A 17 2.18 -12.22 1.22
CA LEU A 17 2.53 -11.52 -0.02
C LEU A 17 3.88 -10.79 0.09
N CYS A 18 4.19 -10.22 1.25
CA CYS A 18 5.49 -9.61 1.54
C CYS A 18 6.63 -10.63 1.42
N GLU A 19 6.39 -11.90 1.74
CA GLU A 19 7.42 -12.95 1.57
C GLU A 19 7.89 -13.16 0.13
N MET A 20 7.15 -12.66 -0.87
CA MET A 20 7.55 -12.68 -2.27
C MET A 20 8.48 -11.52 -2.65
N GLU A 21 8.69 -10.55 -1.75
CA GLU A 21 9.60 -9.42 -1.96
C GLU A 21 11.05 -9.87 -2.09
N MET A 22 11.80 -9.16 -2.93
CA MET A 22 13.20 -9.45 -3.17
C MET A 22 14.08 -8.79 -2.11
N VAL A 23 14.92 -9.59 -1.45
CA VAL A 23 15.92 -9.13 -0.47
C VAL A 23 17.31 -9.58 -0.89
N THR A 24 18.34 -8.91 -0.37
CA THR A 24 19.73 -9.28 -0.63
C THR A 24 20.27 -10.15 0.50
N VAL A 25 20.89 -11.27 0.15
CA VAL A 25 21.57 -12.15 1.12
C VAL A 25 23.05 -12.30 0.81
N VAL A 26 23.83 -12.64 1.84
CA VAL A 26 25.21 -13.13 1.70
C VAL A 26 25.24 -14.58 2.18
N PRO A 27 25.46 -15.57 1.30
CA PRO A 27 25.56 -16.97 1.69
C PRO A 27 26.83 -17.21 2.51
N ARG A 28 26.74 -18.11 3.49
CA ARG A 28 27.85 -18.54 4.36
C ARG A 28 28.55 -19.80 3.87
N GLN A 29 27.92 -20.51 2.95
CA GLN A 29 28.47 -21.70 2.29
C GLN A 29 28.01 -21.75 0.84
N ARG A 30 28.69 -22.53 0.00
CA ARG A 30 28.24 -22.77 -1.38
C ARG A 30 26.90 -23.51 -1.38
N LEU A 31 25.90 -22.95 -2.05
CA LEU A 31 24.62 -23.60 -2.28
C LEU A 31 24.46 -23.92 -3.77
N GLU A 32 24.21 -25.19 -4.04
CA GLU A 32 23.83 -25.60 -5.39
C GLU A 32 22.45 -25.04 -5.75
N SER A 33 22.25 -24.93 -7.05
CA SER A 33 20.99 -24.47 -7.62
C SER A 33 19.85 -25.46 -7.30
N LEU A 34 18.65 -24.92 -7.06
CA LEU A 34 17.43 -25.68 -6.78
C LEU A 34 16.48 -25.58 -7.97
N ASP A 35 15.90 -26.69 -8.40
CA ASP A 35 14.85 -26.71 -9.42
C ASP A 35 13.49 -26.50 -8.74
N LEU A 36 12.92 -25.30 -8.85
CA LEU A 36 11.61 -24.94 -8.28
C LEU A 36 10.56 -24.84 -9.38
N LEU A 37 9.28 -24.77 -8.99
CA LEU A 37 8.15 -24.56 -9.92
C LEU A 37 8.31 -23.28 -10.75
N GLY A 38 8.85 -22.21 -10.14
CA GLY A 38 9.14 -20.94 -10.80
C GLY A 38 10.42 -20.94 -11.66
N GLY A 39 11.07 -22.10 -11.81
CA GLY A 39 12.34 -22.25 -12.50
C GLY A 39 13.52 -22.50 -11.56
N LYS A 40 14.69 -22.62 -12.16
CA LYS A 40 15.93 -22.98 -11.49
C LYS A 40 16.55 -21.76 -10.78
N THR A 41 16.86 -21.87 -9.49
CA THR A 41 17.52 -20.79 -8.74
C THR A 41 18.99 -20.65 -9.13
N THR A 42 19.58 -19.48 -8.92
CA THR A 42 21.03 -19.32 -9.13
C THR A 42 21.82 -20.03 -8.02
N SER A 43 22.97 -20.60 -8.36
CA SER A 43 23.88 -21.15 -7.34
C SER A 43 24.47 -20.00 -6.52
N LEU A 44 24.48 -20.14 -5.20
CA LEU A 44 24.96 -19.11 -4.28
C LEU A 44 26.38 -19.42 -3.83
N ARG A 45 27.27 -18.43 -3.91
CA ARG A 45 28.69 -18.59 -3.58
C ARG A 45 29.15 -17.50 -2.60
N PRO A 46 29.65 -17.86 -1.41
CA PRO A 46 30.23 -16.89 -0.50
C PRO A 46 31.47 -16.20 -1.10
N PRO A 47 31.72 -14.93 -0.77
CA PRO A 47 30.88 -13.99 -0.02
C PRO A 47 29.98 -13.11 -0.94
N HIS A 48 29.64 -13.59 -2.14
CA HIS A 48 28.93 -12.78 -3.12
C HIS A 48 27.47 -12.57 -2.73
N ARG A 49 27.03 -11.32 -2.80
CA ARG A 49 25.63 -10.93 -2.61
C ARG A 49 24.76 -11.56 -3.69
N ALA A 50 23.56 -11.98 -3.31
CA ALA A 50 22.57 -12.49 -4.26
C ALA A 50 21.16 -12.03 -3.87
N PRO A 51 20.33 -11.61 -4.84
CA PRO A 51 18.93 -11.33 -4.60
C PRO A 51 18.15 -12.65 -4.49
N LEU A 52 17.31 -12.78 -3.47
CA LEU A 52 16.39 -13.91 -3.28
C LEU A 52 15.02 -13.40 -2.83
N PRO A 53 13.94 -14.15 -3.12
CA PRO A 53 12.66 -13.94 -2.45
C PRO A 53 12.82 -14.10 -0.93
N LEU A 54 12.10 -13.27 -0.16
CA LEU A 54 12.19 -13.23 1.29
C LEU A 54 11.91 -14.60 1.93
N TRP A 55 10.90 -15.35 1.50
CA TRP A 55 10.62 -16.69 2.05
C TRP A 55 11.84 -17.62 2.00
N LEU A 56 12.63 -17.57 0.92
CA LEU A 56 13.81 -18.39 0.75
C LEU A 56 14.98 -17.86 1.58
N ALA A 57 15.13 -16.54 1.66
CA ALA A 57 16.12 -15.89 2.51
C ALA A 57 15.90 -16.25 3.99
N LEU A 58 14.65 -16.20 4.47
CA LEU A 58 14.27 -16.59 5.84
C LEU A 58 14.58 -18.06 6.13
N LEU A 59 14.29 -18.96 5.18
CA LEU A 59 14.63 -20.38 5.31
C LEU A 59 16.14 -20.57 5.48
N LEU A 60 16.96 -19.89 4.66
CA LEU A 60 18.42 -19.97 4.73
C LEU A 60 18.98 -19.32 6.00
N LYS A 61 18.40 -18.22 6.46
CA LYS A 61 18.76 -17.54 7.71
C LYS A 61 18.51 -18.44 8.92
N ARG A 62 17.33 -19.07 9.01
CA ARG A 62 17.00 -20.05 10.08
C ARG A 62 17.94 -21.24 10.11
N GLN A 63 18.43 -21.67 8.94
CA GLN A 63 19.43 -22.74 8.81
C GLN A 63 20.88 -22.26 9.04
N ARG A 64 21.11 -20.97 9.34
CA ARG A 64 22.43 -20.34 9.49
C ARG A 64 23.31 -20.45 8.25
N ARG A 65 22.69 -20.53 7.06
CA ARG A 65 23.38 -20.69 5.76
C ARG A 65 23.54 -19.39 4.99
N ALA A 66 22.86 -18.32 5.40
CA ALA A 66 23.00 -16.99 4.85
C ALA A 66 22.74 -15.93 5.93
N ASN A 67 23.33 -14.76 5.75
CA ASN A 67 22.93 -13.54 6.46
C ASN A 67 22.12 -12.68 5.48
N ILE A 68 21.13 -11.96 5.99
CA ILE A 68 20.33 -11.02 5.21
C ILE A 68 21.00 -9.64 5.33
N ILE A 69 21.14 -8.93 4.21
CA ILE A 69 21.56 -7.52 4.27
C ILE A 69 20.29 -6.69 4.44
N PRO A 70 20.13 -5.96 5.56
CA PRO A 70 18.96 -5.11 5.75
C PRO A 70 18.91 -4.02 4.68
N PRO A 71 17.72 -3.71 4.13
CA PRO A 71 17.60 -2.66 3.13
C PRO A 71 17.91 -1.28 3.75
N PRO A 72 18.53 -0.35 3.00
CA PRO A 72 18.97 0.94 3.55
C PRO A 72 17.88 1.81 4.19
N TRP A 73 16.62 1.66 3.80
CA TRP A 73 15.49 2.38 4.42
C TRP A 73 15.18 1.91 5.86
N LEU A 74 15.54 0.67 6.21
CA LEU A 74 15.31 0.07 7.54
C LEU A 74 16.38 0.48 8.58
N HIS A 75 17.35 1.29 8.18
CA HIS A 75 18.37 1.81 9.08
C HIS A 75 17.79 2.88 10.03
N PRO A 76 18.19 2.95 11.32
CA PRO A 76 17.64 3.91 12.28
C PRO A 76 17.63 5.37 11.79
N HIS A 77 18.74 5.83 11.22
CA HIS A 77 18.84 7.19 10.65
C HIS A 77 17.85 7.44 9.50
N SER A 78 17.61 6.43 8.66
CA SER A 78 16.69 6.52 7.53
C SER A 78 15.25 6.63 8.02
N LEU A 79 14.86 5.76 8.96
CA LEU A 79 13.54 5.76 9.58
C LEU A 79 13.25 7.05 10.35
N ASP A 80 14.22 7.57 11.10
CA ASP A 80 14.10 8.85 11.82
C ASP A 80 13.84 10.01 10.86
N ARG A 81 14.58 10.07 9.75
CA ARG A 81 14.37 11.07 8.70
C ARG A 81 12.98 10.97 8.07
N ILE A 82 12.53 9.75 7.77
CA ILE A 82 11.20 9.51 7.19
C ILE A 82 10.11 9.88 8.20
N LEU A 83 10.24 9.48 9.47
CA LEU A 83 9.31 9.83 10.55
C LEU A 83 9.19 11.34 10.74
N LYS A 84 10.32 12.06 10.67
CA LYS A 84 10.31 13.52 10.71
C LYS A 84 9.55 14.11 9.53
N MET A 85 9.82 13.66 8.31
CA MET A 85 9.09 14.08 7.11
C MET A 85 7.59 13.78 7.24
N GLU A 86 7.24 12.63 7.80
CA GLU A 86 5.87 12.20 8.02
C GLU A 86 5.17 13.10 9.06
N THR A 87 5.86 13.45 10.14
CA THR A 87 5.32 14.35 11.18
C THR A 87 5.17 15.79 10.69
N ASP A 88 6.15 16.30 9.95
CA ASP A 88 6.18 17.68 9.46
C ASP A 88 5.14 17.94 8.35
N ASN A 89 4.70 16.90 7.64
CA ASN A 89 3.76 16.99 6.52
C ASN A 89 2.46 16.20 6.80
N PRO A 90 1.49 16.75 7.55
CA PRO A 90 0.29 16.01 7.95
C PRO A 90 -0.63 15.61 6.78
N GLU A 91 -0.61 16.37 5.68
CA GLU A 91 -1.52 16.21 4.53
C GLU A 91 -1.06 15.15 3.51
N SER A 92 0.19 14.70 3.57
CA SER A 92 0.78 13.79 2.58
C SER A 92 1.65 12.72 3.23
N PHE A 93 1.59 11.51 2.69
CA PHE A 93 2.51 10.44 3.05
C PHE A 93 3.92 10.70 2.50
N SER A 94 4.93 10.12 3.12
CA SER A 94 6.25 9.98 2.48
C SER A 94 6.11 9.28 1.11
N PRO A 95 6.83 9.74 0.08
CA PRO A 95 6.70 9.19 -1.27
C PRO A 95 7.17 7.73 -1.33
N PRO A 96 6.61 6.93 -2.25
CA PRO A 96 7.13 5.59 -2.52
C PRO A 96 8.47 5.68 -3.28
N PRO A 97 9.27 4.59 -3.29
CA PRO A 97 10.49 4.52 -4.08
C PRO A 97 10.23 4.91 -5.54
N PRO A 98 11.11 5.71 -6.17
CA PRO A 98 10.95 6.08 -7.57
C PRO A 98 10.85 4.85 -8.46
N LEU A 99 9.92 4.87 -9.42
CA LEU A 99 9.90 3.87 -10.47
C LEU A 99 10.92 4.30 -11.54
N ASP A 100 11.93 3.47 -11.79
CA ASP A 100 12.86 3.70 -12.88
C ASP A 100 12.10 3.74 -14.21
N HIS A 101 12.11 4.89 -14.89
CA HIS A 101 11.38 5.11 -16.13
C HIS A 101 12.13 4.58 -17.36
N ILE A 102 13.41 4.24 -17.19
CA ILE A 102 14.31 3.78 -18.25
C ILE A 102 14.17 2.27 -18.49
N THR A 103 13.88 1.52 -17.43
CA THR A 103 13.47 0.12 -17.54
C THR A 103 11.95 0.13 -17.44
N SER A 104 11.26 -0.15 -18.53
CA SER A 104 9.85 -0.56 -18.45
C SER A 104 9.81 -1.86 -17.63
N SER A 105 9.87 -1.76 -16.30
CA SER A 105 9.80 -2.93 -15.44
C SER A 105 8.38 -3.48 -15.60
N THR A 106 8.27 -4.64 -16.23
CA THR A 106 7.00 -5.38 -16.40
C THR A 106 6.51 -5.96 -15.06
N VAL A 107 6.93 -5.38 -13.95
CA VAL A 107 7.02 -6.01 -12.64
C VAL A 107 6.44 -5.04 -11.62
N SER A 108 5.39 -5.46 -10.94
CA SER A 108 4.76 -4.71 -9.84
C SER A 108 5.23 -5.26 -8.49
N PRO A 109 4.95 -4.56 -7.36
CA PRO A 109 4.99 -5.21 -6.06
C PRO A 109 4.21 -6.54 -6.09
N PRO A 110 4.67 -7.58 -5.38
CA PRO A 110 5.83 -7.61 -4.48
C PRO A 110 7.19 -7.81 -5.17
N PHE A 111 7.29 -7.82 -6.49
CA PHE A 111 8.49 -8.27 -7.19
C PHE A 111 9.50 -7.13 -7.50
N LEU A 112 9.27 -5.93 -6.97
CA LEU A 112 10.18 -4.80 -7.12
C LEU A 112 11.42 -4.97 -6.22
N PRO A 113 12.62 -4.56 -6.65
CA PRO A 113 13.84 -4.64 -5.85
C PRO A 113 13.92 -3.57 -4.73
N SER A 114 12.77 -3.14 -4.20
CA SER A 114 12.65 -2.05 -3.22
C SER A 114 13.17 -2.43 -1.82
N ASN A 115 13.36 -3.72 -1.56
CA ASN A 115 13.85 -4.27 -0.29
C ASN A 115 15.26 -4.89 -0.41
N THR A 116 16.01 -4.52 -1.44
CA THR A 116 17.38 -5.00 -1.66
C THR A 116 18.41 -4.08 -1.00
N ALA A 117 19.67 -4.53 -0.94
CA ALA A 117 20.78 -3.74 -0.43
C ALA A 117 21.08 -2.46 -1.25
N ASP A 118 20.58 -2.40 -2.48
CA ASP A 118 20.78 -1.29 -3.41
C ASP A 118 19.57 -0.34 -3.45
N SER A 119 18.57 -0.55 -2.56
CA SER A 119 17.38 0.31 -2.52
C SER A 119 17.67 1.68 -1.88
N GLU A 120 16.85 2.67 -2.23
CA GLU A 120 17.06 4.03 -1.75
C GLU A 120 16.65 4.19 -0.27
N PRO A 121 17.49 4.79 0.59
CA PRO A 121 17.25 4.89 2.03
C PRO A 121 16.16 5.91 2.42
N GLY A 122 15.63 6.68 1.48
CA GLY A 122 14.68 7.78 1.75
C GLY A 122 13.22 7.45 1.55
N TYR A 123 12.91 6.22 1.12
CA TYR A 123 11.58 5.86 0.64
C TYR A 123 11.11 4.57 1.31
N LEU A 124 9.81 4.50 1.61
CA LEU A 124 9.19 3.31 2.19
C LEU A 124 8.62 2.41 1.08
N PRO A 125 9.08 1.16 0.96
CA PRO A 125 8.49 0.20 0.03
C PRO A 125 7.03 -0.13 0.38
N TYR A 126 6.32 -0.74 -0.56
CA TYR A 126 4.90 -1.04 -0.39
C TYR A 126 4.61 -1.93 0.85
N HIS A 127 5.46 -2.93 1.13
CA HIS A 127 5.35 -3.81 2.30
C HIS A 127 6.27 -3.39 3.47
N TRP A 128 6.56 -2.10 3.65
CA TRP A 128 7.57 -1.64 4.62
C TRP A 128 7.34 -2.14 6.06
N ILE A 129 6.09 -2.21 6.52
CA ILE A 129 5.80 -2.64 7.89
C ILE A 129 6.01 -4.15 8.06
N ASP A 130 5.42 -4.97 7.18
CA ASP A 130 5.58 -6.42 7.19
C ASP A 130 7.04 -6.82 7.03
N MET A 131 7.76 -6.18 6.09
CA MET A 131 9.18 -6.42 5.88
C MET A 131 10.00 -6.08 7.13
N GLY A 132 9.71 -4.94 7.77
CA GLY A 132 10.36 -4.53 9.01
C GLY A 132 10.12 -5.52 10.16
N GLU A 133 8.87 -5.92 10.38
CA GLU A 133 8.49 -6.87 11.43
C GLU A 133 9.10 -8.25 11.21
N ILE A 134 9.00 -8.80 9.99
CA ILE A 134 9.55 -10.11 9.62
C ILE A 134 11.07 -10.14 9.79
N LEU A 135 11.78 -9.11 9.34
CA LEU A 135 13.24 -9.06 9.46
C LEU A 135 13.70 -8.84 10.91
N LEU A 136 13.00 -8.02 11.69
CA LEU A 136 13.30 -7.86 13.12
C LEU A 136 13.06 -9.15 13.92
N GLU A 137 12.09 -9.98 13.52
CA GLU A 137 11.85 -11.27 14.16
C GLU A 137 12.91 -12.31 13.75
N ALA A 138 13.19 -12.46 12.47
CA ALA A 138 14.01 -13.56 11.95
C ALA A 138 15.50 -13.25 11.82
N ALA A 139 15.88 -11.97 11.75
CA ALA A 139 17.22 -11.51 11.41
C ALA A 139 17.63 -10.23 12.15
N SER A 140 17.18 -10.04 13.40
CA SER A 140 17.59 -8.90 14.22
C SER A 140 19.10 -8.80 14.44
N ASP A 141 19.83 -9.92 14.39
CA ASP A 141 21.29 -9.96 14.48
C ASP A 141 22.00 -9.39 13.24
N ASP A 142 21.29 -9.25 12.11
CA ASP A 142 21.80 -8.59 10.90
C ASP A 142 21.44 -7.08 10.85
N ILE A 143 20.60 -6.59 11.77
CA ILE A 143 20.07 -5.22 11.79
C ILE A 143 20.85 -4.34 12.77
N GLN A 144 21.14 -3.10 12.37
CA GLN A 144 21.75 -2.10 13.25
C GLN A 144 20.71 -1.53 14.22
N ASP A 145 20.98 -1.65 15.51
CA ASP A 145 20.13 -1.15 16.60
C ASP A 145 18.65 -1.58 16.46
N PRO A 146 18.37 -2.90 16.55
CA PRO A 146 17.05 -3.46 16.27
C PRO A 146 15.96 -2.95 17.20
N ASP A 147 16.30 -2.63 18.46
CA ASP A 147 15.34 -2.06 19.40
C ASP A 147 14.90 -0.66 18.97
N LYS A 148 15.84 0.19 18.53
CA LYS A 148 15.50 1.52 18.01
C LYS A 148 14.71 1.43 16.70
N VAL A 149 15.05 0.49 15.81
CA VAL A 149 14.26 0.24 14.59
C VAL A 149 12.82 -0.13 14.94
N ARG A 150 12.60 -0.99 15.94
CA ARG A 150 11.26 -1.40 16.39
C ARG A 150 10.45 -0.22 16.96
N GLU A 151 11.09 0.66 17.72
CA GLU A 151 10.50 1.92 18.19
C GLU A 151 10.08 2.82 17.02
N LEU A 152 11.00 3.10 16.10
CA LEU A 152 10.76 4.00 14.97
C LEU A 152 9.67 3.48 14.02
N LEU A 153 9.63 2.17 13.74
CA LEU A 153 8.56 1.58 12.92
C LEU A 153 7.19 1.71 13.58
N ARG A 154 7.12 1.55 14.91
CA ARG A 154 5.87 1.72 15.67
C ARG A 154 5.39 3.16 15.60
N ASP A 155 6.27 4.12 15.85
CA ASP A 155 5.94 5.55 15.82
C ASP A 155 5.50 5.97 14.41
N LEU A 156 6.21 5.51 13.38
CA LEU A 156 5.87 5.75 11.98
C LEU A 156 4.50 5.17 11.62
N ARG A 157 4.21 3.94 12.06
CA ARG A 157 2.88 3.32 11.87
C ARG A 157 1.78 4.12 12.54
N GLU A 158 2.01 4.63 13.75
CA GLU A 158 1.04 5.43 14.48
C GLU A 158 0.72 6.75 13.77
N VAL A 159 1.75 7.50 13.34
CA VAL A 159 1.58 8.74 12.57
C VAL A 159 0.82 8.49 11.27
N ARG A 160 1.21 7.45 10.52
CA ARG A 160 0.60 7.15 9.22
C ARG A 160 -0.83 6.63 9.36
N MET A 161 -1.13 5.85 10.40
CA MET A 161 -2.49 5.42 10.72
C MET A 161 -3.38 6.62 11.09
N ALA A 162 -2.85 7.61 11.80
CA ALA A 162 -3.58 8.85 12.08
C ALA A 162 -3.91 9.61 10.79
N LYS A 163 -2.95 9.74 9.86
CA LYS A 163 -3.19 10.34 8.54
C LYS A 163 -4.21 9.58 7.71
N MET A 164 -4.13 8.25 7.69
CA MET A 164 -5.11 7.39 7.00
C MET A 164 -6.53 7.61 7.52
N ARG A 165 -6.71 7.83 8.83
CA ARG A 165 -8.04 8.19 9.37
C ARG A 165 -8.46 9.59 8.93
N SER A 166 -7.57 10.58 9.00
CA SER A 166 -7.87 11.95 8.57
C SER A 166 -8.22 12.06 7.09
N SER A 167 -7.57 11.30 6.21
CA SER A 167 -7.86 11.31 4.77
C SER A 167 -9.29 10.88 4.45
N THR A 168 -9.89 10.04 5.30
CA THR A 168 -11.31 9.63 5.13
C THR A 168 -12.33 10.71 5.48
N LEU A 169 -11.94 11.77 6.19
CA LEU A 169 -12.85 12.89 6.51
C LEU A 169 -13.02 13.83 5.31
N VAL A 170 -11.99 13.97 4.47
CA VAL A 170 -11.98 14.86 3.29
C VAL A 170 -12.91 14.35 2.17
N VAL A 171 -13.27 13.08 2.24
CA VAL A 171 -14.18 12.38 1.34
C VAL A 171 -15.54 13.08 1.15
N GLU A 172 -16.04 13.76 2.19
CA GLU A 172 -17.34 14.45 2.15
C GLU A 172 -17.38 15.54 1.05
N GLY A 173 -16.22 16.06 0.64
CA GLY A 173 -16.06 17.05 -0.43
C GLY A 173 -15.99 16.49 -1.86
N GLY A 174 -16.13 15.17 -2.05
CA GLY A 174 -16.27 14.57 -3.38
C GLY A 174 -14.99 14.03 -4.03
N GLY A 175 -13.91 13.82 -3.26
CA GLY A 175 -12.70 13.16 -3.77
C GLY A 175 -11.84 12.54 -2.67
N LEU A 176 -11.14 11.45 -3.00
CA LEU A 176 -10.07 10.91 -2.18
C LEU A 176 -8.79 11.71 -2.48
N THR A 177 -8.08 12.13 -1.43
CA THR A 177 -6.74 12.70 -1.57
C THR A 177 -5.78 11.66 -2.16
N SER A 178 -4.62 12.10 -2.66
CA SER A 178 -3.62 11.19 -3.21
C SER A 178 -3.27 10.08 -2.19
N LEU A 179 -3.42 8.81 -2.59
CA LEU A 179 -2.96 7.64 -1.81
C LEU A 179 -1.49 7.27 -2.14
N GLN A 180 -0.76 8.19 -2.77
CA GLN A 180 0.64 7.95 -3.09
C GLN A 180 1.44 7.73 -1.81
N GLY A 181 2.20 6.62 -1.77
CA GLY A 181 3.04 6.27 -0.62
C GLY A 181 2.35 5.44 0.44
N VAL A 182 1.06 5.12 0.32
CA VAL A 182 0.35 4.21 1.24
C VAL A 182 0.85 2.76 1.03
N GLY A 183 1.13 2.06 2.12
CA GLY A 183 1.62 0.69 2.13
C GLY A 183 0.52 -0.39 2.16
N ALA A 184 0.91 -1.64 1.95
CA ALA A 184 0.01 -2.79 1.82
C ALA A 184 -0.85 -3.02 3.06
N MET A 185 -0.27 -2.97 4.26
CA MET A 185 -1.00 -3.12 5.52
C MET A 185 -1.98 -1.97 5.77
N GLU A 186 -1.61 -0.75 5.39
CA GLU A 186 -2.47 0.42 5.54
C GLU A 186 -3.68 0.32 4.59
N VAL A 187 -3.45 -0.17 3.36
CA VAL A 187 -4.52 -0.50 2.42
C VAL A 187 -5.39 -1.63 2.95
N SER A 188 -4.83 -2.71 3.48
CA SER A 188 -5.62 -3.86 3.95
C SER A 188 -6.54 -3.48 5.12
N GLU A 189 -6.05 -2.68 6.07
CA GLU A 189 -6.82 -2.18 7.20
C GLU A 189 -7.87 -1.12 6.78
N GLY A 190 -7.52 -0.23 5.86
CA GLY A 190 -8.37 0.90 5.47
C GLY A 190 -9.42 0.59 4.39
N ARG A 191 -9.13 -0.35 3.49
CA ARG A 191 -9.89 -0.55 2.23
C ARG A 191 -11.37 -0.81 2.48
N GLY A 192 -11.70 -1.77 3.34
CA GLY A 192 -13.10 -2.16 3.57
C GLY A 192 -13.95 -1.00 4.07
N PHE A 193 -13.40 -0.18 4.97
CA PHE A 193 -14.06 1.02 5.48
C PHE A 193 -14.22 2.09 4.40
N ILE A 194 -13.13 2.46 3.73
CA ILE A 194 -13.11 3.52 2.72
C ILE A 194 -14.07 3.21 1.56
N THR A 195 -14.00 1.98 1.02
CA THR A 195 -14.91 1.58 -0.07
C THR A 195 -16.36 1.53 0.38
N GLY A 196 -16.61 1.11 1.63
CA GLY A 196 -17.94 1.11 2.21
C GLY A 196 -18.54 2.53 2.30
N VAL A 197 -17.75 3.51 2.75
CA VAL A 197 -18.16 4.92 2.80
C VAL A 197 -18.39 5.48 1.39
N MET A 198 -17.47 5.23 0.44
CA MET A 198 -17.63 5.66 -0.96
C MET A 198 -18.93 5.12 -1.57
N ASP A 199 -19.18 3.82 -1.41
CA ASP A 199 -20.38 3.17 -1.95
C ASP A 199 -21.65 3.74 -1.32
N GLY A 200 -21.62 4.04 -0.02
CA GLY A 200 -22.70 4.71 0.70
C GLY A 200 -22.99 6.10 0.14
N LEU A 201 -21.95 6.95 0.02
CA LEU A 201 -22.07 8.30 -0.54
C LEU A 201 -22.55 8.27 -1.99
N ARG A 202 -22.06 7.33 -2.80
CA ARG A 202 -22.51 7.14 -4.18
C ARG A 202 -23.99 6.80 -4.27
N LYS A 203 -24.48 5.89 -3.41
CA LYS A 203 -25.90 5.52 -3.34
C LYS A 203 -26.77 6.70 -2.90
N LEU A 204 -26.34 7.46 -1.89
CA LEU A 204 -27.05 8.64 -1.42
C LEU A 204 -27.09 9.74 -2.48
N GLY A 205 -25.97 10.01 -3.16
CA GLY A 205 -25.88 10.97 -4.25
C GLY A 205 -26.81 10.61 -5.42
N ALA A 206 -26.79 9.34 -5.84
CA ALA A 206 -27.69 8.84 -6.90
C ALA A 206 -29.17 8.97 -6.52
N SER A 207 -29.52 8.66 -5.27
CA SER A 207 -30.89 8.83 -4.75
C SER A 207 -31.33 10.29 -4.74
N ARG A 208 -30.49 11.20 -4.23
CA ARG A 208 -30.78 12.64 -4.21
C ARG A 208 -30.97 13.24 -5.61
N GLU A 209 -30.11 12.85 -6.56
CA GLU A 209 -30.21 13.27 -7.96
C GLU A 209 -31.48 12.73 -8.63
N ALA A 210 -31.84 11.47 -8.39
CA ALA A 210 -33.08 10.89 -8.91
C ALA A 210 -34.32 11.64 -8.39
N SER A 211 -34.41 11.90 -7.07
CA SER A 211 -35.52 12.66 -6.49
C SER A 211 -35.57 14.11 -6.97
N ARG A 212 -34.42 14.71 -7.32
CA ARG A 212 -34.37 16.05 -7.91
C ARG A 212 -34.95 16.05 -9.32
N ARG A 213 -34.56 15.09 -10.16
CA ARG A 213 -35.07 14.93 -11.53
C ARG A 213 -36.57 14.67 -11.57
N GLU A 214 -37.07 13.85 -10.65
CA GLU A 214 -38.51 13.56 -10.51
C GLU A 214 -39.30 14.86 -10.22
N LYS A 215 -38.84 15.66 -9.26
CA LYS A 215 -39.45 16.98 -8.94
C LYS A 215 -39.38 17.98 -10.10
N GLU A 216 -38.27 18.00 -10.84
CA GLU A 216 -38.12 18.86 -12.02
C GLU A 216 -39.08 18.42 -13.16
N GLN A 217 -39.34 17.12 -13.31
CA GLN A 217 -40.32 16.59 -14.26
C GLN A 217 -41.77 16.87 -13.83
N GLU A 218 -42.08 16.75 -12.53
CA GLU A 218 -43.40 17.09 -11.98
C GLU A 218 -43.70 18.60 -12.09
N GLY A 219 -42.70 19.45 -11.86
CA GLY A 219 -42.84 20.91 -11.98
C GLY A 219 -43.01 21.41 -13.43
N ALA A 220 -42.41 20.74 -14.41
CA ALA A 220 -42.56 21.06 -15.83
C ALA A 220 -43.96 20.72 -16.38
N GLY A 221 -44.72 19.85 -15.71
CA GLY A 221 -46.08 19.46 -16.09
C GLY A 221 -47.20 20.41 -15.64
N SER A 222 -46.90 21.41 -14.80
CA SER A 222 -47.91 22.30 -14.20
C SER A 222 -47.85 23.76 -14.70
N GLY A 223 -46.97 24.09 -15.65
CA GLY A 223 -46.77 25.45 -16.18
C GLY A 223 -47.43 25.76 -17.53
N GLY A 224 -48.32 24.90 -18.02
CA GLY A 224 -48.97 25.06 -19.33
C GLY A 224 -50.48 25.21 -19.21
N ASP A 225 -50.96 26.27 -18.56
CA ASP A 225 -52.31 26.77 -18.77
C ASP A 225 -52.38 28.22 -18.29
N GLY A 226 -52.14 29.16 -19.20
CA GLY A 226 -52.09 30.58 -18.91
C GLY A 226 -51.74 31.40 -20.15
N ASP A 227 -52.81 31.83 -20.83
CA ASP A 227 -52.87 32.91 -21.82
C ASP A 227 -52.41 32.60 -23.26
N SER A 228 -53.36 32.14 -24.06
CA SER A 228 -53.46 32.58 -25.46
C SER A 228 -54.80 33.29 -25.63
N GLU A 229 -54.72 34.62 -25.63
CA GLU A 229 -55.78 35.55 -26.01
C GLU A 229 -56.43 35.09 -27.33
N ASP A 230 -57.72 34.77 -27.29
CA ASP A 230 -58.55 34.65 -28.50
C ASP A 230 -58.82 36.07 -29.02
N GLU A 231 -57.85 36.62 -29.77
CA GLU A 231 -58.12 37.66 -30.76
C GLU A 231 -58.67 37.00 -32.05
N ASP A 232 -59.83 37.52 -32.46
CA ASP A 232 -60.43 37.51 -33.80
C ASP A 232 -61.12 36.25 -34.35
N MET A 233 -62.45 36.33 -34.57
CA MET A 233 -63.00 36.53 -35.93
C MET A 233 -64.55 36.71 -36.02
N GLU A 234 -64.94 37.64 -36.89
CA GLU A 234 -66.18 37.73 -37.72
C GLU A 234 -67.51 38.26 -37.12
N LEU A 235 -67.83 39.56 -37.33
CA LEU A 235 -68.52 40.16 -38.51
C LEU A 235 -69.00 41.60 -38.22
#